data_AF-A0A836XDV6-F1
#
_entry.id   AF-A0A836XDV6-F1
#
_cell.length_a   1.000
_cell.length_b   1.000
_cell.length_c   1.000
_cell.angle_alpha   90.00
_cell.angle_beta   90.00
_cell.angle_gamma   90.00
#
_symmetry.space_group_name_H-M   'P 1'
#
loop_
_entity.id
_entity.type
_entity.pdbx_description
1 polymer ?
#
loop_
_entity_poly.entity_id
_entity_poly.type
_entity_poly.pdbx_seq_one_letter_code
_entity_poly.pdbx_strand_id
1 'polypeptide(L)'
;EPRADRIEFLWGGKITGESAAVFVPETPMAQDGEWYWLGDGVAIGDLVHILAIRMRKTEDAVFGFATSGVNLLTLDLTRPHPLALQQQRDTPFFRAPEGDHGDLTFGSGILVNTEEAGAPNADGFIYVYGVRNDLSKKLVAARVRPDLFTNFDAWRFWDGGGWSAQLDDAAPITDQISNELSVSPLADGTYALVFQVGGITADVGVRFGDSPVGPFGDINTIYHASEPSTDPETFVYNAKAHPHLSKPGELLISYNVNTFDFYGDFFKDSDIYRPRFIRLKLE
;
A
#
# COMPACT_ATOMS: atom_id res chain seq x y z
N GLU A 1 26.74 10.40 -0.13
CA GLU A 1 25.78 11.52 -0.26
C GLU A 1 25.39 11.70 -1.72
N PRO A 2 24.15 12.10 -2.02
CA PRO A 2 23.73 12.38 -3.39
C PRO A 2 24.53 13.55 -3.98
N ARG A 3 24.91 13.43 -5.25
CA ARG A 3 25.72 14.41 -5.98
C ARG A 3 24.81 15.37 -6.72
N ALA A 4 24.79 16.65 -6.34
CA ALA A 4 23.89 17.65 -6.93
C ALA A 4 24.02 17.78 -8.46
N ASP A 5 25.23 17.61 -9.00
CA ASP A 5 25.52 17.61 -10.44
C ASP A 5 24.98 16.37 -11.19
N ARG A 6 24.35 15.43 -10.48
CA ARG A 6 23.76 14.20 -11.01
C ARG A 6 22.28 14.04 -10.64
N ILE A 7 21.63 15.10 -10.17
CA ILE A 7 20.21 15.11 -9.84
C ILE A 7 19.44 15.82 -10.95
N GLU A 8 18.47 15.14 -11.52
CA GLU A 8 17.52 15.73 -12.46
C GLU A 8 16.12 15.72 -11.83
N PHE A 9 15.41 16.85 -11.93
CA PHE A 9 14.04 16.97 -11.47
C PHE A 9 13.10 16.85 -12.67
N LEU A 10 12.12 15.96 -12.56
CA LEU A 10 11.11 15.72 -13.59
C LEU A 10 9.74 16.13 -13.02
N TRP A 11 8.98 16.88 -13.81
CA TRP A 11 7.59 17.25 -13.54
C TRP A 11 6.74 16.79 -14.71
N GLY A 12 5.66 16.03 -14.44
CA GLY A 12 4.87 15.41 -15.51
C GLY A 12 5.69 14.53 -16.46
N GLY A 13 6.76 13.90 -15.95
CA GLY A 13 7.69 13.10 -16.76
C GLY A 13 8.65 13.90 -17.65
N LYS A 14 8.75 15.23 -17.48
CA LYS A 14 9.60 16.11 -18.32
C LYS A 14 10.52 16.97 -17.44
N ILE A 15 11.69 17.35 -17.97
CA ILE A 15 12.57 18.32 -17.32
C ILE A 15 12.02 19.72 -17.62
N THR A 16 11.22 20.26 -16.69
CA THR A 16 10.56 21.58 -16.79
C THR A 16 10.51 22.25 -15.41
N GLY A 17 10.14 23.53 -15.35
CA GLY A 17 9.82 24.23 -14.10
C GLY A 17 8.33 24.22 -13.76
N GLU A 18 7.48 23.74 -14.66
CA GLU A 18 6.02 23.71 -14.48
C GLU A 18 5.60 22.48 -13.69
N SER A 19 4.91 22.69 -12.58
CA SER A 19 4.41 21.60 -11.74
C SER A 19 3.37 20.77 -12.50
N ALA A 20 3.59 19.45 -12.56
CA ALA A 20 2.66 18.50 -13.15
C ALA A 20 2.79 17.14 -12.46
N ALA A 21 1.67 16.42 -12.35
CA ALA A 21 1.64 15.07 -11.81
C ALA A 21 2.38 14.11 -12.75
N VAL A 22 3.22 13.23 -12.19
CA VAL A 22 3.96 12.22 -12.97
C VAL A 22 3.01 11.18 -13.56
N PHE A 23 1.98 10.79 -12.80
CA PHE A 23 0.96 9.84 -13.22
C PHE A 23 -0.39 10.54 -13.24
N VAL A 24 -1.03 10.53 -14.41
CA VAL A 24 -2.41 10.99 -14.62
C VAL A 24 -3.20 9.78 -15.13
N PRO A 25 -4.37 9.45 -14.56
CA PRO A 25 -5.19 8.34 -15.06
C PRO A 25 -5.59 8.53 -16.53
N GLU A 26 -5.17 7.60 -17.38
CA GLU A 26 -5.36 7.62 -18.84
C GLU A 26 -5.72 6.22 -19.38
N THR A 27 -6.61 5.52 -18.68
CA THR A 27 -7.15 4.23 -19.11
C THR A 27 -8.58 4.36 -19.65
N PRO A 28 -9.11 3.37 -20.40
CA PRO A 28 -10.50 3.39 -20.87
C PRO A 28 -11.55 3.60 -19.77
N MET A 29 -11.31 3.12 -18.55
CA MET A 29 -12.24 3.33 -17.43
C MET A 29 -11.98 4.64 -16.65
N ALA A 30 -10.87 5.35 -16.91
CA ALA A 30 -10.52 6.59 -16.24
C ALA A 30 -11.52 7.72 -16.54
N GLN A 31 -11.73 8.60 -15.57
CA GLN A 31 -12.61 9.76 -15.69
C GLN A 31 -11.85 11.06 -15.47
N ASP A 32 -12.33 12.13 -16.11
CA ASP A 32 -11.76 13.46 -15.96
C ASP A 32 -11.74 13.90 -14.49
N GLY A 33 -10.61 14.43 -14.05
CA GLY A 33 -10.42 14.92 -12.67
C GLY A 33 -10.08 13.85 -11.64
N GLU A 34 -9.94 12.58 -12.04
CA GLU A 34 -9.36 11.56 -11.18
C GLU A 34 -7.85 11.74 -11.01
N TRP A 35 -7.33 11.25 -9.89
CA TRP A 35 -5.90 11.18 -9.62
C TRP A 35 -5.52 9.80 -9.08
N TYR A 36 -4.22 9.52 -9.03
CA TYR A 36 -3.72 8.31 -8.40
C TYR A 36 -3.25 8.57 -6.98
N TRP A 37 -3.63 7.66 -6.09
CA TRP A 37 -2.81 7.31 -4.92
C TRP A 37 -2.10 6.00 -5.21
N LEU A 38 -0.78 6.00 -5.03
CA LEU A 38 0.03 4.81 -5.28
C LEU A 38 -0.18 3.83 -4.12
N GLY A 39 -0.49 2.59 -4.46
CA GLY A 39 -0.31 1.45 -3.58
C GLY A 39 1.12 0.92 -3.67
N ASP A 40 1.27 -0.34 -3.31
CA ASP A 40 2.55 -1.05 -3.36
C ASP A 40 2.91 -1.49 -4.79
N GLY A 41 4.19 -1.83 -4.98
CA GLY A 41 4.72 -2.25 -6.27
C GLY A 41 5.69 -3.41 -6.16
N VAL A 42 5.92 -4.08 -7.29
CA VAL A 42 6.84 -5.22 -7.41
C VAL A 42 7.71 -5.08 -8.66
N ALA A 43 8.99 -5.42 -8.53
CA ALA A 43 9.88 -5.58 -9.66
C ALA A 43 9.87 -7.04 -10.14
N ILE A 44 9.65 -7.27 -11.43
CA ILE A 44 9.69 -8.59 -12.08
C ILE A 44 10.58 -8.47 -13.31
N GLY A 45 11.79 -9.01 -13.23
CA GLY A 45 12.84 -8.73 -14.21
C GLY A 45 13.13 -7.22 -14.27
N ASP A 46 13.18 -6.65 -15.48
CA ASP A 46 13.42 -5.22 -15.70
C ASP A 46 12.15 -4.35 -15.60
N LEU A 47 11.00 -4.93 -15.24
CA LEU A 47 9.74 -4.21 -15.14
C LEU A 47 9.37 -3.95 -13.68
N VAL A 48 8.88 -2.75 -13.38
CA VAL A 48 8.23 -2.43 -12.10
C VAL A 48 6.75 -2.26 -12.34
N HIS A 49 5.94 -3.02 -11.62
CA HIS A 49 4.49 -2.91 -11.63
C HIS A 49 3.99 -2.27 -10.34
N ILE A 50 3.16 -1.25 -10.44
CA ILE A 50 2.60 -0.51 -9.30
C ILE A 50 1.09 -0.57 -9.38
N LEU A 51 0.43 -0.95 -8.28
CA LEU A 51 -1.02 -0.91 -8.18
C LEU A 51 -1.38 0.53 -7.78
N ALA A 52 -2.03 1.26 -8.68
CA ALA A 52 -2.40 2.65 -8.47
C ALA A 52 -3.91 2.78 -8.26
N ILE A 53 -4.29 3.23 -7.09
CA ILE A 53 -5.68 3.43 -6.69
C ILE A 53 -6.17 4.71 -7.36
N ARG A 54 -7.23 4.59 -8.16
CA ARG A 54 -7.92 5.73 -8.76
C ARG A 54 -8.82 6.37 -7.72
N MET A 55 -8.60 7.65 -7.52
CA MET A 55 -9.30 8.49 -6.58
C MET A 55 -10.14 9.52 -7.34
N ARG A 56 -11.33 9.80 -6.84
CA ARG A 56 -12.20 10.86 -7.34
C ARG A 56 -12.67 11.74 -6.19
N LYS A 57 -13.04 12.99 -6.52
CA LYS A 57 -13.71 13.88 -5.58
C LYS A 57 -15.13 13.37 -5.31
N THR A 58 -15.61 13.56 -4.08
CA THR A 58 -16.98 13.21 -3.69
C THR A 58 -17.42 14.12 -2.53
N GLU A 59 -18.71 14.40 -2.40
CA GLU A 59 -19.24 15.17 -1.26
C GLU A 59 -19.73 14.26 -0.12
N ASP A 60 -19.92 12.97 -0.41
CA ASP A 60 -20.49 11.99 0.52
C ASP A 60 -19.52 11.46 1.59
N ALA A 61 -18.22 11.75 1.46
CA ALA A 61 -17.17 11.22 2.32
C ALA A 61 -16.56 12.32 3.19
N VAL A 62 -16.20 11.98 4.44
CA VAL A 62 -15.62 12.92 5.43
C VAL A 62 -14.41 13.68 4.88
N PHE A 63 -13.56 12.99 4.11
CA PHE A 63 -12.36 13.59 3.52
C PHE A 63 -12.54 14.11 2.09
N GLY A 64 -13.76 14.06 1.53
CA GLY A 64 -14.08 14.62 0.21
C GLY A 64 -13.58 13.83 -0.99
N PHE A 65 -13.17 12.57 -0.81
CA PHE A 65 -12.74 11.67 -1.88
C PHE A 65 -13.29 10.26 -1.72
N ALA A 66 -13.33 9.51 -2.83
CA ALA A 66 -13.67 8.10 -2.87
C ALA A 66 -12.77 7.35 -3.85
N THR A 67 -12.58 6.05 -3.62
CA THR A 67 -11.98 5.14 -4.59
C THR A 67 -12.94 4.93 -5.77
N SER A 68 -12.41 4.92 -6.99
CA SER A 68 -13.17 4.63 -8.22
C SER A 68 -12.61 3.47 -9.04
N GLY A 69 -11.44 2.95 -8.70
CA GLY A 69 -10.83 1.83 -9.39
C GLY A 69 -9.40 1.54 -8.95
N VAL A 70 -8.80 0.51 -9.53
CA VAL A 70 -7.37 0.23 -9.44
C VAL A 70 -6.83 0.04 -10.84
N ASN A 71 -5.70 0.68 -11.12
CA ASN A 71 -4.95 0.47 -12.35
C ASN A 71 -3.60 -0.16 -12.05
N LEU A 72 -3.05 -0.83 -13.06
CA LEU A 72 -1.67 -1.30 -13.05
C LEU A 72 -0.83 -0.30 -13.84
N LEU A 73 0.11 0.36 -13.17
CA LEU A 73 1.17 1.12 -13.82
C LEU A 73 2.35 0.18 -14.05
N THR A 74 2.96 0.22 -15.24
CA THR A 74 4.15 -0.57 -15.57
C THR A 74 5.26 0.33 -16.06
N LEU A 75 6.43 0.22 -15.42
CA LEU A 75 7.65 0.95 -15.74
C LEU A 75 8.67 -0.01 -16.32
N ASP A 76 9.32 0.35 -17.41
CA ASP A 76 10.43 -0.41 -18.01
C ASP A 76 11.76 0.22 -17.61
N LEU A 77 12.47 -0.40 -16.66
CA LEU A 77 13.72 0.12 -16.09
C LEU A 77 14.88 0.15 -17.10
N THR A 78 14.75 -0.49 -18.26
CA THR A 78 15.75 -0.40 -19.33
C THR A 78 15.67 0.95 -20.07
N ARG A 79 14.59 1.72 -19.88
CA ARG A 79 14.38 3.00 -20.55
C ARG A 79 14.96 4.17 -19.75
N PRO A 80 15.50 5.20 -20.43
CA PRO A 80 15.76 6.47 -19.79
C PRO A 80 14.43 7.12 -19.37
N HIS A 81 14.34 7.57 -18.12
CA HIS A 81 13.14 8.19 -17.51
C HIS A 81 11.89 7.29 -17.52
N PRO A 82 11.93 6.11 -16.89
CA PRO A 82 10.87 5.10 -16.98
C PRO A 82 9.50 5.59 -16.46
N LEU A 83 9.50 6.55 -15.54
CA LEU A 83 8.29 7.19 -15.00
C LEU A 83 7.47 7.92 -16.07
N ALA A 84 8.15 8.55 -17.04
CA ALA A 84 7.49 9.30 -18.11
C ALA A 84 6.93 8.39 -19.23
N LEU A 85 7.48 7.17 -19.32
CA LEU A 85 7.17 6.17 -20.35
C LEU A 85 6.34 5.01 -19.81
N GLN A 86 5.71 5.23 -18.67
CA GLN A 86 4.87 4.26 -17.99
C GLN A 86 3.69 3.81 -18.87
N GLN A 87 3.23 2.58 -18.66
CA GLN A 87 2.02 2.04 -19.27
C GLN A 87 0.94 1.84 -18.21
N GLN A 88 -0.32 2.12 -18.54
CA GLN A 88 -1.45 1.94 -17.64
C GLN A 88 -2.42 0.88 -18.17
N ARG A 89 -2.98 0.08 -17.27
CA ARG A 89 -4.04 -0.88 -17.59
C ARG A 89 -5.13 -0.86 -16.52
N ASP A 90 -6.37 -0.93 -16.97
CA ASP A 90 -7.50 -1.23 -16.08
C ASP A 90 -7.35 -2.63 -15.49
N THR A 91 -7.77 -2.80 -14.23
CA THR A 91 -7.66 -4.05 -13.49
C THR A 91 -9.01 -4.43 -12.86
N PRO A 92 -9.27 -5.72 -12.60
CA PRO A 92 -10.47 -6.15 -11.88
C PRO A 92 -10.32 -6.03 -10.35
N PHE A 93 -9.37 -5.24 -9.84
CA PHE A 93 -8.96 -5.27 -8.44
C PHE A 93 -9.71 -4.29 -7.53
N PHE A 94 -10.88 -3.83 -8.00
CA PHE A 94 -11.76 -2.92 -7.29
C PHE A 94 -13.21 -3.43 -7.36
N ARG A 95 -13.91 -3.35 -6.23
CA ARG A 95 -15.37 -3.51 -6.13
C ARG A 95 -15.93 -2.31 -5.39
N ALA A 96 -16.96 -1.69 -5.96
CA ALA A 96 -17.67 -0.59 -5.31
C ALA A 96 -18.37 -1.06 -4.01
N PRO A 97 -18.75 -0.13 -3.10
CA PRO A 97 -19.55 -0.47 -1.94
C PRO A 97 -20.87 -1.14 -2.34
N GLU A 98 -21.29 -2.16 -1.59
CA GLU A 98 -22.52 -2.92 -1.86
C GLU A 98 -23.12 -3.44 -0.56
N GLY A 99 -24.41 -3.17 -0.34
CA GLY A 99 -25.10 -3.55 0.90
C GLY A 99 -24.42 -2.99 2.14
N ASP A 100 -24.10 -3.86 3.09
CA ASP A 100 -23.40 -3.51 4.34
C ASP A 100 -21.86 -3.49 4.18
N HIS A 101 -21.35 -3.81 2.99
CA HIS A 101 -19.91 -3.85 2.72
C HIS A 101 -19.42 -2.56 2.07
N GLY A 102 -18.29 -2.05 2.56
CA GLY A 102 -17.57 -0.96 1.90
C GLY A 102 -16.93 -1.40 0.59
N ASP A 103 -16.20 -0.50 -0.06
CA ASP A 103 -15.42 -0.85 -1.24
C ASP A 103 -14.32 -1.86 -0.91
N LEU A 104 -13.92 -2.63 -1.92
CA LEU A 104 -12.79 -3.55 -1.85
C LEU A 104 -11.74 -3.07 -2.86
N THR A 105 -10.50 -2.92 -2.39
CA THR A 105 -9.38 -2.42 -3.20
C THR A 105 -8.13 -3.25 -2.90
N PHE A 106 -7.47 -3.81 -3.93
CA PHE A 106 -6.15 -4.44 -3.78
C PHE A 106 -5.01 -3.48 -4.13
N GLY A 107 -3.85 -3.73 -3.52
CA GLY A 107 -2.62 -2.94 -3.72
C GLY A 107 -2.08 -2.30 -2.45
N SER A 108 -2.65 -2.57 -1.27
CA SER A 108 -2.23 -2.00 0.01
C SER A 108 -0.87 -2.49 0.51
N GLY A 109 -0.47 -3.69 0.08
CA GLY A 109 0.83 -4.27 0.38
C GLY A 109 1.14 -5.44 -0.54
N ILE A 110 2.42 -5.70 -0.79
CA ILE A 110 2.88 -6.87 -1.57
C ILE A 110 3.91 -7.66 -0.77
N LEU A 111 3.80 -8.98 -0.83
CA LEU A 111 4.81 -9.93 -0.37
C LEU A 111 5.24 -10.79 -1.56
N VAL A 112 6.51 -10.70 -1.94
CA VAL A 112 7.12 -11.57 -2.96
C VAL A 112 7.67 -12.82 -2.27
N ASN A 113 6.89 -13.89 -2.23
CA ASN A 113 7.23 -15.13 -1.52
C ASN A 113 7.91 -16.15 -2.45
N THR A 114 8.99 -15.72 -3.12
CA THR A 114 9.75 -16.53 -4.08
C THR A 114 11.17 -16.81 -3.58
N GLU A 115 11.79 -17.87 -4.11
CA GLU A 115 13.20 -18.19 -3.80
C GLU A 115 14.14 -17.06 -4.26
N GLU A 116 13.85 -16.47 -5.43
CA GLU A 116 14.62 -15.35 -6.00
C GLU A 116 14.60 -14.11 -5.10
N ALA A 117 13.46 -13.83 -4.45
CA ALA A 117 13.35 -12.75 -3.49
C ALA A 117 13.99 -13.05 -2.13
N GLY A 118 14.53 -14.26 -1.94
CA GLY A 118 15.13 -14.70 -0.68
C GLY A 118 14.12 -14.97 0.44
N ALA A 119 12.86 -15.24 0.10
CA ALA A 119 11.85 -15.56 1.11
C ALA A 119 12.19 -16.90 1.81
N PRO A 120 12.14 -16.98 3.16
CA PRO A 120 12.62 -18.16 3.91
C PRO A 120 11.79 -19.42 3.66
N ASN A 121 10.48 -19.27 3.42
CA ASN A 121 9.54 -20.35 3.11
C ASN A 121 8.83 -20.06 1.77
N ALA A 122 9.63 -19.91 0.72
CA ALA A 122 9.13 -19.55 -0.60
C ALA A 122 8.16 -20.61 -1.16
N ASP A 123 7.01 -20.16 -1.65
CA ASP A 123 6.01 -20.98 -2.34
C ASP A 123 5.86 -20.60 -3.83
N GLY A 124 6.65 -19.63 -4.29
CA GLY A 124 6.71 -19.20 -5.68
C GLY A 124 5.62 -18.19 -6.08
N PHE A 125 4.85 -17.66 -5.12
CA PHE A 125 3.80 -16.69 -5.39
C PHE A 125 4.16 -15.28 -4.95
N ILE A 126 3.59 -14.31 -5.65
CA ILE A 126 3.46 -12.93 -5.18
C ILE A 126 2.09 -12.82 -4.54
N TYR A 127 2.06 -12.42 -3.28
CA TYR A 127 0.86 -12.09 -2.53
C TYR A 127 0.60 -10.60 -2.63
N VAL A 128 -0.62 -10.23 -2.99
CA VAL A 128 -1.08 -8.84 -3.09
C VAL A 128 -2.24 -8.66 -2.12
N TYR A 129 -2.05 -7.78 -1.16
CA TYR A 129 -3.02 -7.52 -0.10
C TYR A 129 -3.95 -6.37 -0.49
N GLY A 130 -5.19 -6.49 -0.05
CA GLY A 130 -6.22 -5.49 -0.23
C GLY A 130 -6.97 -5.20 1.05
N VAL A 131 -7.79 -4.17 0.98
CA VAL A 131 -8.63 -3.72 2.08
C VAL A 131 -10.08 -3.71 1.62
N ARG A 132 -10.93 -4.34 2.42
CA ARG A 132 -12.37 -4.14 2.37
C ARG A 132 -12.77 -3.14 3.45
N ASN A 133 -13.31 -1.99 3.05
CA ASN A 133 -13.64 -0.87 3.92
C ASN A 133 -14.98 -1.04 4.66
N ASP A 134 -15.18 -2.19 5.29
CA ASP A 134 -16.29 -2.40 6.23
C ASP A 134 -16.08 -1.55 7.50
N LEU A 135 -17.09 -1.49 8.39
CA LEU A 135 -17.04 -0.73 9.66
C LEU A 135 -15.72 -0.95 10.43
N SER A 136 -15.26 -2.20 10.47
CA SER A 136 -13.86 -2.51 10.77
C SER A 136 -13.19 -2.93 9.48
N LYS A 137 -12.19 -2.16 9.04
CA LYS A 137 -11.39 -2.47 7.85
C LYS A 137 -10.85 -3.90 7.92
N LYS A 138 -11.05 -4.66 6.84
CA LYS A 138 -10.68 -6.07 6.72
C LYS A 138 -9.52 -6.24 5.75
N LEU A 139 -8.54 -7.07 6.13
CA LEU A 139 -7.48 -7.52 5.24
C LEU A 139 -8.02 -8.62 4.33
N VAL A 140 -7.75 -8.54 3.03
CA VAL A 140 -7.93 -9.65 2.08
C VAL A 140 -6.63 -9.88 1.31
N ALA A 141 -6.49 -11.02 0.64
CA ALA A 141 -5.32 -11.33 -0.16
C ALA A 141 -5.67 -11.98 -1.50
N ALA A 142 -4.83 -11.70 -2.48
CA ALA A 142 -4.75 -12.40 -3.74
C ALA A 142 -3.33 -12.93 -3.92
N ARG A 143 -3.16 -13.94 -4.77
CA ARG A 143 -1.84 -14.42 -5.18
C ARG A 143 -1.77 -14.71 -6.67
N VAL A 144 -0.58 -14.60 -7.23
CA VAL A 144 -0.28 -14.91 -8.63
C VAL A 144 1.19 -15.31 -8.77
N ARG A 145 1.54 -16.12 -9.76
CA ARG A 145 2.94 -16.38 -10.07
C ARG A 145 3.58 -15.17 -10.77
N PRO A 146 4.89 -14.91 -10.59
CA PRO A 146 5.57 -13.77 -11.22
C PRO A 146 5.39 -13.69 -12.74
N ASP A 147 5.50 -14.83 -13.44
CA ASP A 147 5.37 -14.92 -14.90
C ASP A 147 3.96 -14.60 -15.42
N LEU A 148 2.96 -14.59 -14.54
CA LEU A 148 1.56 -14.36 -14.85
C LEU A 148 1.01 -13.08 -14.21
N PHE A 149 1.86 -12.23 -13.61
CA PHE A 149 1.42 -11.08 -12.83
C PHE A 149 0.51 -10.12 -13.62
N THR A 150 0.78 -9.93 -14.91
CA THR A 150 -0.01 -9.05 -15.80
C THR A 150 -1.17 -9.76 -16.50
N ASN A 151 -1.38 -11.05 -16.25
CA ASN A 151 -2.53 -11.84 -16.70
C ASN A 151 -3.55 -11.94 -15.55
N PHE A 152 -4.54 -11.04 -15.54
CA PHE A 152 -5.48 -10.93 -14.41
C PHE A 152 -6.37 -12.17 -14.23
N ASP A 153 -6.60 -12.98 -15.26
CA ASP A 153 -7.34 -14.26 -15.17
C ASP A 153 -6.57 -15.34 -14.39
N ALA A 154 -5.25 -15.17 -14.23
CA ALA A 154 -4.40 -16.08 -13.46
C ALA A 154 -4.38 -15.78 -11.95
N TRP A 155 -4.87 -14.61 -11.54
CA TRP A 155 -4.91 -14.22 -10.13
C TRP A 155 -5.91 -15.07 -9.36
N ARG A 156 -5.57 -15.40 -8.13
CA ARG A 156 -6.47 -16.12 -7.23
C ARG A 156 -6.67 -15.36 -5.94
N PHE A 157 -7.90 -15.29 -5.46
CA PHE A 157 -8.31 -14.56 -4.27
C PHE A 157 -8.56 -15.54 -3.12
N TRP A 158 -8.10 -15.19 -1.93
CA TRP A 158 -8.29 -16.01 -0.74
C TRP A 158 -9.77 -16.04 -0.36
N ASP A 159 -10.37 -17.23 -0.29
CA ASP A 159 -11.81 -17.42 0.00
C ASP A 159 -12.10 -17.80 1.47
N GLY A 160 -11.07 -17.86 2.31
CA GLY A 160 -11.18 -18.27 3.72
C GLY A 160 -10.72 -19.71 3.98
N GLY A 161 -10.64 -20.56 2.95
CA GLY A 161 -10.09 -21.92 3.04
C GLY A 161 -9.19 -22.33 1.88
N GLY A 162 -9.23 -21.59 0.77
CA GLY A 162 -8.55 -21.86 -0.48
C GLY A 162 -8.44 -20.61 -1.35
N TRP A 163 -8.37 -20.83 -2.67
CA TRP A 163 -8.01 -19.81 -3.64
C TRP A 163 -8.99 -19.83 -4.82
N SER A 164 -9.90 -18.85 -4.85
CA SER A 164 -10.90 -18.69 -5.91
C SER A 164 -10.35 -17.86 -7.08
N ALA A 165 -10.94 -18.04 -8.27
CA ALA A 165 -10.69 -17.16 -9.41
C ALA A 165 -11.59 -15.90 -9.42
N GLN A 166 -12.59 -15.82 -8.53
CA GLN A 166 -13.53 -14.70 -8.47
C GLN A 166 -13.10 -13.70 -7.40
N LEU A 167 -13.14 -12.41 -7.73
CA LEU A 167 -12.89 -11.33 -6.79
C LEU A 167 -13.89 -11.33 -5.63
N ASP A 168 -15.17 -11.60 -5.94
CA ASP A 168 -16.27 -11.52 -4.98
C ASP A 168 -16.21 -12.59 -3.89
N ASP A 169 -15.43 -13.66 -4.11
CA ASP A 169 -15.18 -14.69 -3.12
C ASP A 169 -14.13 -14.26 -2.07
N ALA A 170 -13.47 -13.10 -2.24
CA ALA A 170 -12.41 -12.65 -1.35
C ALA A 170 -12.90 -12.48 0.10
N ALA A 171 -12.43 -13.37 0.97
CA ALA A 171 -12.81 -13.42 2.37
C ALA A 171 -11.81 -12.67 3.28
N PRO A 172 -12.30 -12.04 4.36
CA PRO A 172 -11.44 -11.42 5.36
C PRO A 172 -10.45 -12.41 5.99
N ILE A 173 -9.19 -11.99 6.10
CA ILE A 173 -8.12 -12.68 6.83
C ILE A 173 -8.08 -12.21 8.30
N THR A 174 -8.13 -10.90 8.49
CA THR A 174 -8.14 -10.26 9.82
C THR A 174 -8.73 -8.85 9.70
N ASP A 175 -8.74 -8.10 10.80
CA ASP A 175 -9.38 -6.80 10.88
C ASP A 175 -8.61 -5.75 11.69
N GLN A 176 -9.17 -4.54 11.71
CA GLN A 176 -8.62 -3.34 12.35
C GLN A 176 -7.28 -2.91 11.74
N ILE A 177 -7.14 -3.15 10.44
CA ILE A 177 -5.97 -2.76 9.63
C ILE A 177 -6.14 -1.35 9.03
N SER A 178 -5.09 -0.84 8.40
CA SER A 178 -5.07 0.43 7.67
C SER A 178 -5.04 0.23 6.15
N ASN A 179 -5.31 1.31 5.39
CA ASN A 179 -5.27 1.30 3.93
C ASN A 179 -3.88 0.99 3.36
N GLU A 180 -2.84 1.25 4.15
CA GLU A 180 -1.45 0.92 3.87
C GLU A 180 -0.94 0.00 4.97
N LEU A 181 -0.23 -1.05 4.58
CA LEU A 181 0.26 -2.10 5.48
C LEU A 181 1.44 -2.86 4.84
N SER A 182 2.01 -3.79 5.59
CA SER A 182 3.02 -4.72 5.08
C SER A 182 2.88 -6.08 5.73
N VAL A 183 3.06 -7.15 4.95
CA VAL A 183 3.31 -8.50 5.47
C VAL A 183 4.75 -8.87 5.12
N SER A 184 5.54 -9.28 6.11
CA SER A 184 6.95 -9.62 5.92
C SER A 184 7.29 -10.93 6.63
N PRO A 185 8.01 -11.86 5.97
CA PRO A 185 8.48 -13.06 6.63
C PRO A 185 9.58 -12.72 7.64
N LEU A 186 9.61 -13.46 8.74
CA LEU A 186 10.62 -13.38 9.79
C LEU A 186 11.59 -14.57 9.70
N ALA A 187 12.71 -14.47 10.40
CA ALA A 187 13.78 -15.47 10.36
C ALA A 187 13.35 -16.85 10.92
N ASP A 188 12.36 -16.87 11.82
CA ASP A 188 11.78 -18.10 12.39
C ASP A 188 10.70 -18.74 11.50
N GLY A 189 10.41 -18.15 10.34
CA GLY A 189 9.41 -18.63 9.39
C GLY A 189 8.00 -18.10 9.61
N THR A 190 7.76 -17.30 10.66
CA THR A 190 6.49 -16.60 10.88
C THR A 190 6.40 -15.34 10.01
N TYR A 191 5.23 -14.69 10.00
CA TYR A 191 4.97 -13.47 9.24
C TYR A 191 4.53 -12.33 10.15
N ALA A 192 5.14 -11.16 10.00
CA ALA A 192 4.71 -9.93 10.66
C ALA A 192 3.80 -9.12 9.73
N LEU A 193 2.56 -8.87 10.18
CA LEU A 193 1.63 -7.92 9.58
C LEU A 193 1.71 -6.61 10.37
N VAL A 194 2.19 -5.53 9.73
CA VAL A 194 2.34 -4.19 10.33
C VAL A 194 1.32 -3.23 9.71
N PHE A 195 0.64 -2.45 10.54
CA PHE A 195 -0.45 -1.56 10.16
C PHE A 195 -0.72 -0.49 11.23
N GLN A 196 -1.46 0.57 10.88
CA GLN A 196 -2.05 1.48 11.87
C GLN A 196 -3.33 0.85 12.41
N VAL A 197 -3.44 0.67 13.73
CA VAL A 197 -4.61 0.04 14.36
C VAL A 197 -5.85 0.86 14.07
N GLY A 198 -6.89 0.24 13.53
CA GLY A 198 -8.16 0.91 13.20
C GLY A 198 -8.07 1.94 12.05
N GLY A 199 -6.94 2.03 11.35
CA GLY A 199 -6.76 2.91 10.20
C GLY A 199 -6.23 4.31 10.54
N ILE A 200 -6.93 5.03 11.43
CA ILE A 200 -6.55 6.39 11.87
C ILE A 200 -6.64 6.44 13.40
N THR A 201 -5.55 6.09 14.07
CA THR A 201 -5.39 6.14 15.53
C THR A 201 -3.92 6.42 15.85
N ALA A 202 -3.59 6.72 17.10
CA ALA A 202 -2.19 6.87 17.52
C ALA A 202 -1.38 5.56 17.52
N ASP A 203 -2.02 4.40 17.40
CA ASP A 203 -1.38 3.10 17.67
C ASP A 203 -0.88 2.40 16.40
N VAL A 204 0.41 2.08 16.39
CA VAL A 204 1.01 1.19 15.39
C VAL A 204 0.95 -0.23 15.94
N GLY A 205 0.33 -1.13 15.17
CA GLY A 205 0.09 -2.51 15.54
C GLY A 205 0.91 -3.49 14.71
N VAL A 206 1.22 -4.63 15.34
CA VAL A 206 1.74 -5.82 14.68
C VAL A 206 0.89 -7.02 15.04
N ARG A 207 0.56 -7.85 14.07
CA ARG A 207 0.10 -9.23 14.28
C ARG A 207 1.14 -10.19 13.72
N PHE A 208 1.37 -11.29 14.42
CA PHE A 208 2.18 -12.40 13.91
C PHE A 208 1.28 -13.51 13.41
N GLY A 209 1.67 -14.20 12.34
CA GLY A 209 0.92 -15.30 11.79
C GLY A 209 1.79 -16.38 11.14
N ASP A 210 1.19 -17.54 10.93
CA ASP A 210 1.90 -18.75 10.50
C ASP A 210 2.07 -18.87 8.98
N SER A 211 1.37 -18.05 8.20
CA SER A 211 1.44 -18.05 6.74
C SER A 211 1.16 -16.65 6.16
N PRO A 212 1.37 -16.43 4.85
CA PRO A 212 1.01 -15.18 4.17
C PRO A 212 -0.44 -14.74 4.34
N VAL A 213 -1.36 -15.67 4.66
CA VAL A 213 -2.78 -15.44 4.92
C VAL A 213 -3.19 -15.79 6.35
N GLY A 214 -2.22 -15.90 7.27
CA GLY A 214 -2.46 -16.20 8.67
C GLY A 214 -2.54 -17.70 9.01
N PRO A 215 -3.22 -18.08 10.11
CA PRO A 215 -3.97 -17.20 10.99
C PRO A 215 -3.05 -16.16 11.65
N PHE A 216 -3.53 -14.92 11.74
CA PHE A 216 -2.84 -13.85 12.46
C PHE A 216 -3.38 -13.76 13.89
N GLY A 217 -2.49 -13.70 14.87
CA GLY A 217 -2.85 -13.57 16.28
C GLY A 217 -3.39 -12.19 16.67
N ASP A 218 -3.33 -11.91 17.97
CA ASP A 218 -3.80 -10.66 18.55
C ASP A 218 -2.97 -9.45 18.09
N ILE A 219 -3.58 -8.26 18.17
CA ILE A 219 -2.90 -6.99 17.90
C ILE A 219 -1.91 -6.72 19.03
N ASN A 220 -0.64 -6.58 18.68
CA ASN A 220 0.41 -6.11 19.57
C ASN A 220 0.70 -4.65 19.23
N THR A 221 0.30 -3.71 20.09
CA THR A 221 0.67 -2.30 19.93
C THR A 221 2.16 -2.14 20.23
N ILE A 222 2.95 -1.80 19.23
CA ILE A 222 4.41 -1.65 19.34
C ILE A 222 4.84 -0.20 19.54
N TYR A 223 3.96 0.76 19.22
CA TYR A 223 4.25 2.17 19.34
C TYR A 223 2.95 2.98 19.43
N HIS A 224 2.95 4.00 20.28
CA HIS A 224 1.90 5.00 20.42
C HIS A 224 2.45 6.36 20.02
N ALA A 225 1.93 6.94 18.93
CA ALA A 225 2.32 8.24 18.42
C ALA A 225 1.83 9.36 19.35
N SER A 226 2.72 10.25 19.76
CA SER A 226 2.41 11.35 20.68
C SER A 226 1.81 12.57 20.00
N GLU A 227 1.89 12.65 18.67
CA GLU A 227 1.46 13.78 17.87
C GLU A 227 -0.01 14.18 18.14
N PRO A 228 -0.99 13.25 18.12
CA PRO A 228 -2.39 13.59 18.40
C PRO A 228 -2.65 14.03 19.84
N SER A 229 -1.75 13.71 20.79
CA SER A 229 -1.85 14.16 22.18
C SER A 229 -1.25 15.55 22.40
N THR A 230 -0.35 15.97 21.51
CA THR A 230 0.32 17.27 21.57
C THR A 230 -0.50 18.36 20.87
N ASP A 231 -1.20 17.97 19.80
CA ASP A 231 -2.13 18.80 19.06
C ASP A 231 -3.35 17.98 18.63
N PRO A 232 -4.57 18.32 19.10
CA PRO A 232 -5.79 17.57 18.79
C PRO A 232 -6.22 17.65 17.32
N GLU A 233 -5.71 18.61 16.54
CA GLU A 233 -5.99 18.70 15.10
C GLU A 233 -5.10 17.75 14.29
N THR A 234 -4.03 17.22 14.90
CA THR A 234 -3.11 16.28 14.27
C THR A 234 -3.59 14.83 14.40
N PHE A 235 -3.48 14.07 13.31
CA PHE A 235 -3.78 12.65 13.25
C PHE A 235 -2.67 11.87 12.55
N VAL A 236 -2.58 10.57 12.86
CA VAL A 236 -1.58 9.67 12.28
C VAL A 236 -2.24 8.44 11.65
N TYR A 237 -1.63 7.90 10.61
CA TYR A 237 -2.21 6.85 9.78
C TYR A 237 -1.15 6.08 8.97
N ASN A 238 -1.58 4.98 8.36
CA ASN A 238 -0.82 4.23 7.34
C ASN A 238 0.57 3.76 7.79
N ALA A 239 0.65 3.01 8.89
CA ALA A 239 1.92 2.40 9.26
C ALA A 239 2.32 1.25 8.31
N LYS A 240 3.59 1.20 7.90
CA LYS A 240 4.14 0.21 6.96
C LYS A 240 5.59 -0.13 7.27
N ALA A 241 5.96 -1.40 7.21
CA ALA A 241 7.35 -1.85 7.36
C ALA A 241 8.13 -1.79 6.03
N HIS A 242 9.44 -1.57 6.15
CA HIS A 242 10.40 -1.43 5.06
C HIS A 242 11.53 -2.46 5.20
N PRO A 243 11.28 -3.77 5.01
CA PRO A 243 12.29 -4.80 5.22
C PRO A 243 13.54 -4.59 4.36
N HIS A 244 13.38 -4.08 3.13
CA HIS A 244 14.48 -3.75 2.21
C HIS A 244 15.39 -2.60 2.68
N LEU A 245 14.96 -1.79 3.65
CA LEU A 245 15.74 -0.73 4.30
C LEU A 245 16.15 -1.08 5.74
N SER A 246 15.70 -2.23 6.24
CA SER A 246 15.92 -2.65 7.62
C SER A 246 17.28 -3.31 7.79
N LYS A 247 17.89 -3.15 8.96
CA LYS A 247 19.09 -3.92 9.31
C LYS A 247 18.70 -5.34 9.75
N PRO A 248 19.64 -6.30 9.74
CA PRO A 248 19.39 -7.61 10.33
C PRO A 248 18.87 -7.50 11.77
N GLY A 249 17.82 -8.26 12.10
CA GLY A 249 17.22 -8.30 13.44
C GLY A 249 16.28 -7.13 13.78
N GLU A 250 15.99 -6.21 12.86
CA GLU A 250 15.03 -5.12 13.07
C GLU A 250 14.09 -4.92 11.88
N LEU A 251 12.98 -4.22 12.13
CA LEU A 251 12.09 -3.67 11.11
C LEU A 251 12.05 -2.15 11.24
N LEU A 252 12.39 -1.45 10.16
CA LEU A 252 12.12 -0.04 9.99
C LEU A 252 10.65 0.13 9.59
N ILE A 253 9.90 0.90 10.36
CA ILE A 253 8.46 1.13 10.13
C ILE A 253 8.25 2.63 9.99
N SER A 254 7.51 3.04 8.97
CA SER A 254 7.04 4.42 8.84
C SER A 254 5.56 4.53 9.17
N TYR A 255 5.12 5.73 9.57
CA TYR A 255 3.71 6.14 9.57
C TYR A 255 3.61 7.60 9.13
N ASN A 256 2.42 8.01 8.70
CA ASN A 256 2.15 9.37 8.23
C ASN A 256 1.54 10.22 9.34
N VAL A 257 1.85 11.52 9.33
CA VAL A 257 1.29 12.53 10.22
C VAL A 257 0.63 13.59 9.36
N ASN A 258 -0.58 14.00 9.70
CA ASN A 258 -1.33 15.05 9.00
C ASN A 258 -2.23 15.80 9.98
N THR A 259 -2.86 16.88 9.54
CA THR A 259 -3.66 17.78 10.38
C THR A 259 -5.00 18.12 9.72
N PHE A 260 -6.03 18.35 10.54
CA PHE A 260 -7.32 18.89 10.12
C PHE A 260 -7.30 20.42 9.97
N ASP A 261 -6.35 21.13 10.59
CA ASP A 261 -6.16 22.58 10.43
C ASP A 261 -5.10 22.89 9.36
N PHE A 262 -5.52 22.77 8.10
CA PHE A 262 -4.62 22.96 6.96
C PHE A 262 -3.88 24.32 6.99
N TYR A 263 -4.59 25.41 7.30
CA TYR A 263 -4.01 26.76 7.23
C TYR A 263 -3.24 27.12 8.51
N GLY A 264 -3.68 26.60 9.66
CA GLY A 264 -3.05 26.88 10.94
C GLY A 264 -1.72 26.16 11.13
N ASP A 265 -1.57 24.94 10.61
CA ASP A 265 -0.46 24.07 11.00
C ASP A 265 0.62 23.91 9.93
N PHE A 266 0.24 23.65 8.68
CA PHE A 266 1.22 23.40 7.59
C PHE A 266 2.19 24.56 7.36
N PHE A 267 1.76 25.79 7.62
CA PHE A 267 2.58 26.99 7.44
C PHE A 267 3.40 27.36 8.68
N LYS A 268 3.15 26.71 9.81
CA LYS A 268 3.88 26.92 11.07
C LYS A 268 4.88 25.82 11.37
N ASP A 269 4.56 24.58 11.00
CA ASP A 269 5.41 23.41 11.20
C ASP A 269 5.57 22.63 9.88
N SER A 270 6.75 22.76 9.26
CA SER A 270 7.08 22.04 8.03
C SER A 270 7.40 20.56 8.23
N ASP A 271 7.46 20.10 9.49
CA ASP A 271 7.61 18.69 9.81
C ASP A 271 6.26 17.97 9.85
N ILE A 272 5.13 18.70 9.92
CA ILE A 272 3.80 18.13 9.64
C ILE A 272 3.73 17.70 8.17
N TYR A 273 3.06 16.59 7.88
CA TYR A 273 2.97 16.01 6.54
C TYR A 273 4.28 15.42 5.98
N ARG A 274 5.09 14.85 6.88
CA ARG A 274 6.24 14.00 6.55
C ARG A 274 6.13 12.66 7.29
N PRO A 275 6.60 11.55 6.69
CA PRO A 275 6.60 10.28 7.39
C PRO A 275 7.50 10.35 8.64
N ARG A 276 7.09 9.68 9.70
CA ARG A 276 7.88 9.40 10.89
C ARG A 276 8.36 7.97 10.83
N PHE A 277 9.49 7.67 11.47
CA PHE A 277 10.08 6.34 11.44
C PHE A 277 10.35 5.83 12.85
N ILE A 278 10.02 4.56 13.08
CA ILE A 278 10.36 3.80 14.28
C ILE A 278 11.14 2.56 13.89
N ARG A 279 11.91 2.02 14.83
CA ARG A 279 12.59 0.73 14.67
C ARG A 279 12.03 -0.25 15.69
N LEU A 280 11.51 -1.36 15.19
CA LEU A 280 11.16 -2.51 16.01
C LEU A 280 12.33 -3.49 15.99
N LYS A 281 12.89 -3.81 17.16
CA LYS A 281 13.82 -4.94 17.29
C LYS A 281 13.03 -6.24 17.37
N LEU A 282 13.46 -7.24 16.62
CA LEU A 282 12.85 -8.57 16.61
C LEU A 282 13.58 -9.54 17.56
N GLU A 283 14.70 -9.08 18.14
CA GLU A 283 15.52 -9.75 19.16
C GLU A 283 15.50 -8.97 20.48
#